data_AF-B9M3L4-F1
#
_entry.id   AF-B9M3L4-F1
#
_cell.length_a   1.000
_cell.length_b   1.000
_cell.length_c   1.000
_cell.angle_alpha   90.00
_cell.angle_beta   90.00
_cell.angle_gamma   90.00
#
_symmetry.space_group_name_H-M   'P 1'
#
loop_
_entity.id
_entity.type
_entity.pdbx_description
1 polymer ?
#
loop_
_entity_poly.entity_id
_entity_poly.type
_entity_poly.pdbx_seq_one_letter_code
_entity_poly.pdbx_strand_id
1 'polypeptide(L)'
;MICRILYIAIILTFFCLTNTGCAAQMKAVKGLSRVGFAIQVGAFSEVKNAERLTNRLQQKGIEAFYFRKDSGLYAVRFGDFETKEKAKKAAKRLVSEKVIGSYFIAPPQIDGKKSREVAIEKAPQPSLKKLTPVVPKKSKEDRAGDAETPDHAKAHSDMGAIAARTAERFVGIPYRWGGDTVVDGMDCSGFARAVYNLCGVNIPRSSREQFKVGDNISKADLKDGDLVFFGNSEAEINHVGIYIGDGRFVHAPRRGDDIKISGIEEAYFIKRFIGAKRYF
;
A
#
# COMPACT_ATOMS: atom_id res chain seq x y z
N MET A 1 79.03 -19.88 -15.32
CA MET A 1 78.96 -18.75 -16.27
C MET A 1 77.74 -17.92 -15.89
N ILE A 2 78.01 -16.79 -15.23
CA ILE A 2 77.03 -15.85 -14.68
C ILE A 2 76.83 -14.76 -15.73
N CYS A 3 75.60 -14.50 -16.20
CA CYS A 3 75.35 -13.40 -17.13
C CYS A 3 74.04 -12.66 -16.81
N ARG A 4 74.21 -11.50 -16.14
CA ARG A 4 73.57 -10.19 -16.35
C ARG A 4 72.07 -10.09 -16.72
N ILE A 5 71.30 -9.65 -15.72
CA ILE A 5 70.53 -8.39 -15.64
C ILE A 5 70.20 -7.69 -16.99
N LEU A 6 68.91 -7.55 -17.31
CA LEU A 6 68.35 -6.33 -17.91
C LEU A 6 66.85 -6.14 -17.56
N TYR A 7 66.54 -4.93 -17.10
CA TYR A 7 65.24 -4.35 -16.73
C TYR A 7 64.20 -4.35 -17.85
N ILE A 8 62.94 -4.71 -17.55
CA ILE A 8 61.74 -4.02 -18.05
C ILE A 8 60.67 -4.01 -16.94
N ALA A 9 60.40 -2.81 -16.40
CA ALA A 9 59.28 -2.54 -15.51
C ALA A 9 58.07 -2.12 -16.35
N ILE A 10 56.99 -2.91 -16.37
CA ILE A 10 55.67 -2.48 -16.86
C ILE A 10 54.58 -3.11 -15.97
N ILE A 11 54.09 -2.26 -15.06
CA ILE A 11 52.68 -2.04 -14.68
C ILE A 11 51.68 -3.07 -15.27
N LEU A 12 51.02 -3.86 -14.41
CA LEU A 12 49.55 -3.93 -14.46
C LEU A 12 48.96 -4.38 -13.12
N THR A 13 48.13 -3.47 -12.62
CA THR A 13 47.32 -3.46 -11.41
C THR A 13 46.33 -4.62 -11.29
N PHE A 14 46.35 -5.28 -10.13
CA PHE A 14 45.21 -5.49 -9.24
C PHE A 14 43.84 -5.79 -9.90
N PHE A 15 43.56 -7.08 -10.14
CA PHE A 15 42.21 -7.55 -10.44
C PHE A 15 41.55 -8.01 -9.13
N CYS A 16 41.09 -7.04 -8.33
CA CYS A 16 40.21 -7.30 -7.18
C CYS A 16 38.77 -7.13 -7.65
N LEU A 17 38.16 -8.21 -8.15
CA LEU A 17 36.72 -8.26 -8.36
C LEU A 17 36.05 -8.47 -7.00
N THR A 18 35.81 -7.38 -6.28
CA THR A 18 34.81 -7.38 -5.21
C THR A 18 33.43 -7.53 -5.85
N ASN A 19 32.79 -8.67 -5.58
CA ASN A 19 31.36 -8.84 -5.71
C ASN A 19 30.65 -7.89 -4.73
N THR A 20 30.47 -6.64 -5.14
CA THR A 20 29.52 -5.74 -4.51
C THR A 20 28.14 -6.09 -5.07
N GLY A 21 27.48 -7.06 -4.40
CA GLY A 21 26.06 -7.29 -4.57
C GLY A 21 25.32 -5.98 -4.29
N CYS A 22 24.82 -5.37 -5.36
CA CYS A 22 24.07 -4.13 -5.31
C CYS A 22 22.73 -4.42 -4.62
N ALA A 23 22.63 -4.10 -3.32
CA ALA A 23 21.35 -3.91 -2.68
C ALA A 23 20.69 -2.71 -3.37
N ALA A 24 19.77 -2.98 -4.29
CA ALA A 24 18.95 -1.95 -4.92
C ALA A 24 18.09 -1.28 -3.84
N GLN A 25 18.60 -0.19 -3.27
CA GLN A 25 17.81 0.75 -2.50
C GLN A 25 16.78 1.35 -3.45
N MET A 26 15.50 0.97 -3.30
CA MET A 26 14.41 1.67 -4.00
C MET A 26 14.42 3.11 -3.53
N LYS A 27 14.70 4.03 -4.45
CA LYS A 27 14.71 5.47 -4.20
C LYS A 27 13.32 5.90 -3.78
N ALA A 28 13.26 6.82 -2.81
CA ALA A 28 12.01 7.53 -2.50
C ALA A 28 11.47 8.15 -3.79
N VAL A 29 10.31 7.68 -4.24
CA VAL A 29 9.65 8.18 -5.45
C VAL A 29 9.26 9.64 -5.23
N LYS A 30 9.71 10.51 -6.14
CA LYS A 30 9.59 11.96 -6.00
C LYS A 30 8.11 12.39 -5.95
N GLY A 31 7.72 13.04 -4.84
CA GLY A 31 6.39 13.63 -4.67
C GLY A 31 5.32 12.69 -4.09
N LEU A 32 5.69 11.48 -3.65
CA LEU A 32 4.79 10.57 -2.93
C LEU A 32 5.14 10.54 -1.44
N SER A 33 4.12 10.64 -0.59
CA SER A 33 4.27 10.41 0.85
C SER A 33 3.80 8.98 1.19
N ARG A 34 4.66 8.20 1.83
CA ARG A 34 4.21 6.99 2.53
C ARG A 34 3.23 7.40 3.60
N VAL A 35 2.13 6.66 3.75
CA VAL A 35 1.08 6.99 4.72
C VAL A 35 1.74 7.11 6.10
N GLY A 36 1.50 8.23 6.76
CA GLY A 36 1.97 8.56 8.10
C GLY A 36 1.42 7.61 9.16
N PHE A 37 1.48 8.03 10.42
CA PHE A 37 0.81 7.30 11.49
C PHE A 37 -0.68 7.22 11.19
N ALA A 38 -1.27 6.05 11.41
CA ALA A 38 -2.70 5.82 11.22
C ALA A 38 -3.34 5.37 12.53
N ILE A 39 -4.63 5.64 12.69
CA ILE A 39 -5.39 5.18 13.86
C ILE A 39 -6.11 3.89 13.47
N GLN A 40 -5.70 2.77 14.06
CA GLN A 40 -6.35 1.48 13.90
C GLN A 40 -7.44 1.31 14.98
N VAL A 41 -8.68 1.05 14.57
CA VAL A 41 -9.85 0.99 15.46
C VAL A 41 -10.56 -0.36 15.48
N GLY A 42 -10.08 -1.31 14.68
CA GLY A 42 -10.58 -2.67 14.72
C GLY A 42 -9.63 -3.65 14.02
N ALA A 43 -9.75 -4.92 14.41
CA ALA A 43 -9.16 -6.07 13.73
C ALA A 43 -10.16 -7.23 13.81
N PHE A 44 -10.66 -7.68 12.67
CA PHE A 44 -11.77 -8.63 12.58
C PHE A 44 -11.36 -9.89 11.84
N SER A 45 -11.79 -11.06 12.28
CA SER A 45 -11.64 -12.29 11.49
C SER A 45 -12.54 -12.29 10.25
N GLU A 46 -13.71 -11.67 10.36
CA GLU A 46 -14.71 -11.59 9.30
C GLU A 46 -14.65 -10.26 8.54
N VAL A 47 -14.58 -10.32 7.21
CA VAL A 47 -14.51 -9.13 6.34
C VAL A 47 -15.73 -8.22 6.50
N LYS A 48 -16.93 -8.80 6.62
CA LYS A 48 -18.19 -8.04 6.79
C LYS A 48 -18.21 -7.18 8.06
N ASN A 49 -17.46 -7.58 9.09
CA ASN A 49 -17.36 -6.78 10.32
C ASN A 49 -16.47 -5.56 10.11
N ALA A 50 -15.35 -5.73 9.41
CA ALA A 50 -14.47 -4.63 9.05
C ALA A 50 -15.20 -3.63 8.14
N GLU A 51 -15.91 -4.13 7.12
CA GLU A 51 -16.72 -3.32 6.21
C GLU A 51 -17.78 -2.49 6.95
N ARG A 52 -18.57 -3.12 7.84
CA ARG A 52 -19.58 -2.40 8.63
C ARG A 52 -18.98 -1.29 9.49
N LEU A 53 -17.83 -1.52 10.11
CA LEU A 53 -17.15 -0.48 10.88
C LEU A 53 -16.64 0.64 9.98
N THR A 54 -16.00 0.30 8.87
CA THR A 54 -15.52 1.28 7.89
C THR A 54 -16.64 2.16 7.38
N ASN A 55 -17.77 1.58 6.97
CA ASN A 55 -18.93 2.32 6.47
C ASN A 55 -19.49 3.28 7.53
N ARG A 56 -19.55 2.85 8.80
CA ARG A 56 -19.99 3.70 9.91
C ARG A 56 -19.08 4.91 10.13
N LEU A 57 -17.77 4.72 9.97
CA LEU A 57 -16.78 5.81 10.10
C LEU A 57 -16.87 6.78 8.92
N GLN A 58 -17.01 6.25 7.71
CA GLN A 58 -17.18 7.04 6.49
C GLN A 58 -18.46 7.89 6.52
N GLN A 59 -19.58 7.35 7.00
CA GLN A 59 -20.82 8.10 7.22
C GLN A 59 -20.67 9.26 8.22
N LYS A 60 -19.64 9.21 9.09
CA LYS A 60 -19.27 10.28 10.02
C LYS A 60 -18.19 11.20 9.47
N GLY A 61 -17.89 11.13 8.16
CA GLY A 61 -16.88 11.93 7.49
C GLY A 61 -15.44 11.51 7.78
N ILE A 62 -15.22 10.30 8.29
CA ILE A 62 -13.88 9.76 8.55
C ILE A 62 -13.49 8.84 7.40
N GLU A 63 -12.45 9.21 6.65
CA GLU A 63 -11.84 8.40 5.60
C GLU A 63 -11.18 7.13 6.20
N ALA A 64 -11.99 6.14 6.54
CA ALA A 64 -11.55 4.84 7.03
C ALA A 64 -11.42 3.84 5.89
N PHE A 65 -10.52 2.88 6.05
CA PHE A 65 -10.28 1.77 5.13
C PHE A 65 -9.95 0.51 5.92
N TYR A 66 -10.10 -0.66 5.30
CA TYR A 66 -9.69 -1.93 5.91
C TYR A 66 -8.84 -2.77 4.98
N PHE A 67 -7.92 -3.54 5.55
CA PHE A 67 -7.01 -4.41 4.80
C PHE A 67 -6.75 -5.71 5.57
N ARG A 68 -6.43 -6.78 4.86
CA ARG A 68 -6.10 -8.08 5.45
C ARG A 68 -4.63 -8.09 5.89
N LYS A 69 -4.36 -8.43 7.15
CA LYS A 69 -3.02 -8.66 7.69
C LYS A 69 -2.55 -10.09 7.46
N ASP A 70 -1.25 -10.33 7.58
CA ASP A 70 -0.64 -11.67 7.52
C ASP A 70 -1.24 -12.64 8.55
N SER A 71 -1.72 -12.10 9.67
CA SER A 71 -2.45 -12.85 10.69
C SER A 71 -3.84 -13.33 10.25
N GLY A 72 -4.27 -13.05 9.02
CA GLY A 72 -5.60 -13.34 8.50
C GLY A 72 -6.71 -12.37 8.95
N LEU A 73 -6.38 -11.39 9.80
CA LEU A 73 -7.34 -10.42 10.35
C LEU A 73 -7.49 -9.20 9.44
N TYR A 74 -8.70 -8.69 9.30
CA TYR A 74 -9.04 -7.44 8.63
C TYR A 74 -8.93 -6.26 9.60
N ALA A 75 -7.88 -5.46 9.45
CA ALA A 75 -7.64 -4.29 10.28
C ALA A 75 -8.29 -3.05 9.66
N VAL A 76 -9.02 -2.27 10.47
CA VAL A 76 -9.64 -1.01 10.06
C VAL A 76 -8.79 0.15 10.55
N ARG A 77 -8.37 1.03 9.64
CA ARG A 77 -7.53 2.20 9.90
C ARG A 77 -8.12 3.46 9.28
N PHE A 78 -7.75 4.61 9.82
CA PHE A 78 -8.01 5.90 9.20
C PHE A 78 -6.93 6.91 9.57
N GLY A 79 -6.87 7.97 8.77
CA GLY A 79 -5.99 9.10 8.98
C GLY A 79 -4.57 8.86 8.48
N ASP A 80 -3.91 9.98 8.21
CA ASP A 80 -2.53 10.10 7.74
C ASP A 80 -1.89 11.22 8.58
N PHE A 81 -1.26 10.84 9.69
CA PHE A 81 -0.72 11.77 10.66
C PHE A 81 0.81 11.80 10.56
N GLU A 82 1.36 12.99 10.38
CA GLU A 82 2.81 13.20 10.33
C GLU A 82 3.54 12.65 11.57
N THR A 83 2.92 12.72 12.75
CA THR A 83 3.52 12.26 14.00
C THR A 83 2.56 11.40 14.82
N LYS A 84 3.14 10.49 15.63
CA LYS A 84 2.41 9.67 16.60
C LYS A 84 1.55 10.52 17.54
N GLU A 85 2.03 11.69 17.95
CA GLU A 85 1.31 12.60 18.85
C GLU A 85 0.10 13.25 18.18
N LYS A 86 0.21 13.65 16.90
CA LYS A 86 -0.94 14.15 16.13
C LYS A 86 -2.00 13.06 16.00
N ALA A 87 -1.60 11.83 15.71
CA ALA A 87 -2.50 10.68 15.66
C ALA A 87 -3.17 10.40 17.02
N LYS A 88 -2.38 10.42 18.11
CA LYS A 88 -2.87 10.21 19.48
C LYS A 88 -3.88 11.30 19.88
N LYS A 89 -3.61 12.57 19.55
CA LYS A 89 -4.52 13.70 19.82
C LYS A 89 -5.84 13.55 19.05
N ALA A 90 -5.77 13.22 17.76
CA ALA A 90 -6.96 13.00 16.94
C ALA A 90 -7.79 11.80 17.44
N ALA A 91 -7.14 10.68 17.78
CA ALA A 91 -7.80 9.52 18.33
C ALA A 91 -8.51 9.84 19.66
N LYS A 92 -7.82 10.53 20.59
CA LYS A 92 -8.40 10.97 21.87
C LYS A 92 -9.65 11.82 21.68
N ARG A 93 -9.63 12.75 20.70
CA ARG A 93 -10.80 13.56 20.37
C ARG A 93 -11.98 12.68 19.93
N LEU A 94 -11.75 11.77 18.99
CA LEU A 94 -12.80 10.87 18.48
C LEU A 94 -13.34 9.91 19.55
N VAL A 95 -12.51 9.51 20.51
CA VAL A 95 -12.97 8.75 21.70
C VAL A 95 -13.86 9.62 22.58
N SER A 96 -13.47 10.87 22.85
CA SER A 96 -14.28 11.78 23.68
C SER A 96 -15.64 12.11 23.05
N GLU A 97 -15.69 12.16 21.71
CA GLU A 97 -16.90 12.34 20.91
C GLU A 97 -17.71 11.03 20.74
N LYS A 98 -17.25 9.92 21.34
CA LYS A 98 -17.85 8.57 21.22
C LYS A 98 -17.99 8.08 19.78
N VAL A 99 -17.13 8.58 18.87
CA VAL A 99 -17.08 8.14 17.47
C VAL A 99 -16.36 6.80 17.35
N ILE A 100 -15.29 6.62 18.13
CA ILE A 100 -14.50 5.40 18.18
C ILE A 100 -14.37 4.89 19.62
N GLY A 101 -14.19 3.57 19.77
CA GLY A 101 -13.94 2.94 21.06
C GLY A 101 -12.44 2.83 21.37
N SER A 102 -11.92 1.61 21.36
CA SER A 102 -10.48 1.36 21.48
C SER A 102 -9.74 1.73 20.19
N TYR A 103 -8.52 2.24 20.33
CA TYR A 103 -7.66 2.52 19.19
C TYR A 103 -6.21 2.10 19.44
N PHE A 104 -5.48 1.90 18.36
CA PHE A 104 -4.04 1.69 18.33
C PHE A 104 -3.43 2.64 17.31
N ILE A 105 -2.35 3.33 17.67
CA ILE A 105 -1.62 4.17 16.72
C ILE A 105 -0.68 3.28 15.93
N ALA A 106 -1.07 2.98 14.69
CA ALA A 106 -0.26 2.25 13.74
C ALA A 106 0.87 3.15 13.24
N PRO A 107 2.13 2.71 13.33
CA PRO A 107 3.24 3.46 12.75
C PRO A 107 3.14 3.49 11.22
N PRO A 108 3.73 4.50 10.57
CA PRO A 108 3.93 4.48 9.13
C PRO A 108 4.69 3.20 8.76
N GLN A 109 4.26 2.51 7.69
CA GLN A 109 4.96 1.33 7.21
C GLN A 109 6.25 1.77 6.51
N ILE A 110 7.31 1.93 7.30
CA ILE A 110 8.68 2.15 6.83
C ILE A 110 9.32 0.77 6.79
N ASP A 111 9.44 0.19 5.60
CA ASP A 111 10.32 -0.91 5.24
C ASP A 111 10.51 -2.02 6.28
N GLY A 112 9.68 -3.07 6.25
CA GLY A 112 10.08 -4.47 6.51
C GLY A 112 10.83 -4.87 7.80
N LYS A 113 11.16 -3.98 8.75
CA LYS A 113 11.88 -4.31 9.98
C LYS A 113 11.37 -3.56 11.22
N LYS A 114 11.11 -4.39 12.24
CA LYS A 114 10.74 -4.14 13.64
C LYS A 114 9.38 -3.48 13.89
N SER A 115 8.34 -4.29 13.68
CA SER A 115 7.22 -4.33 14.62
C SER A 115 7.69 -4.91 15.95
N ARG A 116 8.03 -4.05 16.92
CA ARG A 116 7.87 -4.31 18.36
C ARG A 116 8.08 -2.99 19.11
N GLU A 117 6.96 -2.35 19.46
CA GLU A 117 6.81 -1.90 20.84
C GLU A 117 5.32 -1.86 21.20
N VAL A 118 4.96 -2.75 22.13
CA VAL A 118 3.66 -2.78 22.79
C VAL A 118 3.69 -1.68 23.86
N ALA A 119 2.83 -0.68 23.72
CA ALA A 119 2.52 0.23 24.82
C ALA A 119 1.00 0.20 25.05
N ILE A 120 0.56 -0.71 25.92
CA ILE A 120 -0.75 -0.64 26.55
C ILE A 120 -0.63 0.43 27.64
N GLU A 121 -1.00 1.67 27.33
CA GLU A 121 -1.18 2.69 28.35
C GLU A 121 -2.59 2.51 28.94
N LYS A 122 -2.65 2.00 30.17
CA LYS A 122 -3.89 1.76 30.93
C LYS A 122 -4.57 3.10 31.26
N ALA A 123 -5.84 3.26 30.87
CA ALA A 123 -6.78 4.10 31.60
C ALA A 123 -7.47 3.25 32.71
N PRO A 124 -7.86 3.83 33.86
CA PRO A 124 -8.33 3.06 35.01
C PRO A 124 -9.62 2.29 34.70
N GLN A 125 -9.65 1.01 35.05
CA GLN A 125 -10.80 0.12 34.85
C GLN A 125 -11.87 0.38 35.92
N PRO A 126 -13.17 0.43 35.57
CA PRO A 126 -14.23 0.08 36.50
C PRO A 126 -14.28 -1.44 36.68
N SER A 127 -14.36 -1.89 37.93
CA SER A 127 -14.31 -3.30 38.34
C SER A 127 -15.48 -4.12 37.78
N LEU A 128 -15.18 -5.24 37.11
CA LEU A 128 -16.17 -6.25 36.70
C LEU A 128 -15.91 -7.58 37.42
N LYS A 129 -17.00 -8.16 37.93
CA LYS A 129 -17.10 -9.46 38.63
C LYS A 129 -16.51 -10.60 37.78
N LYS A 130 -15.84 -11.54 38.46
CA LYS A 130 -15.19 -12.76 37.92
C LYS A 130 -16.12 -13.60 37.03
N LEU A 131 -15.65 -13.91 35.82
CA LEU A 131 -15.99 -15.13 35.07
C LEU A 131 -14.70 -15.93 34.87
N THR A 132 -14.73 -17.21 35.16
CA THR A 132 -13.55 -18.11 35.15
C THR A 132 -13.13 -18.51 33.74
N PRO A 133 -11.82 -18.60 33.43
CA PRO A 133 -11.33 -18.91 32.09
C PRO A 133 -11.37 -20.41 31.78
N VAL A 134 -11.82 -20.76 30.56
CA VAL A 134 -11.60 -22.08 29.94
C VAL A 134 -10.15 -22.18 29.44
N VAL A 135 -9.45 -23.22 29.87
CA VAL A 135 -8.03 -23.49 29.58
C VAL A 135 -7.90 -24.29 28.27
N PRO A 136 -7.15 -23.82 27.25
CA PRO A 136 -6.76 -24.66 26.12
C PRO A 136 -5.44 -25.41 26.42
N LYS A 137 -5.44 -26.73 26.20
CA LYS A 137 -4.29 -27.63 26.39
C LYS A 137 -3.18 -27.42 25.34
N LYS A 138 -1.92 -27.48 25.81
CA LYS A 138 -0.67 -27.54 25.04
C LYS A 138 -0.40 -28.95 24.48
N SER A 139 0.24 -29.04 23.32
CA SER A 139 1.15 -30.14 22.95
C SER A 139 2.46 -29.59 22.37
N LYS A 140 3.56 -30.26 22.76
CA LYS A 140 5.00 -29.98 22.54
C LYS A 140 5.41 -30.32 21.09
N GLU A 141 6.21 -29.50 20.40
CA GLU A 141 7.70 -29.40 20.39
C GLU A 141 8.38 -30.63 19.78
N ASP A 142 8.93 -30.46 18.57
CA ASP A 142 10.15 -31.13 18.09
C ASP A 142 11.02 -30.08 17.37
N ARG A 143 12.31 -30.07 17.71
CA ARG A 143 13.35 -29.13 17.25
C ARG A 143 14.23 -29.78 16.19
N ALA A 144 14.70 -28.98 15.22
CA ALA A 144 16.12 -28.81 14.86
C ALA A 144 16.24 -28.32 13.40
N GLY A 145 17.10 -27.31 13.17
CA GLY A 145 17.56 -26.93 11.84
C GLY A 145 17.58 -25.42 11.61
N ASP A 146 18.68 -24.77 12.04
CA ASP A 146 19.01 -23.41 11.65
C ASP A 146 19.28 -23.36 10.13
N ALA A 147 18.40 -22.70 9.38
CA ALA A 147 18.64 -22.22 8.04
C ALA A 147 18.01 -20.84 7.91
N GLU A 148 18.83 -19.82 7.68
CA GLU A 148 18.39 -18.45 7.38
C GLU A 148 17.42 -18.47 6.19
N THR A 149 16.14 -18.15 6.42
CA THR A 149 15.16 -18.05 5.33
C THR A 149 15.24 -16.71 4.61
N PRO A 150 15.40 -16.69 3.27
CA PRO A 150 15.41 -15.48 2.44
C PRO A 150 13.98 -15.10 2.04
N ASP A 151 13.24 -14.35 2.87
CA ASP A 151 11.82 -14.05 2.53
C ASP A 151 11.37 -12.58 2.71
N HIS A 152 12.14 -11.73 3.40
CA HIS A 152 11.72 -10.34 3.60
C HIS A 152 11.99 -9.40 2.41
N ALA A 153 12.88 -9.77 1.47
CA ALA A 153 13.10 -9.02 0.24
C ALA A 153 12.01 -9.28 -0.83
N LYS A 154 11.36 -10.45 -0.77
CA LYS A 154 10.31 -10.85 -1.72
C LYS A 154 8.95 -10.19 -1.43
N ALA A 155 8.67 -9.92 -0.15
CA ALA A 155 7.45 -9.21 0.25
C ALA A 155 7.40 -7.73 -0.20
N HIS A 156 8.56 -7.08 -0.35
CA HIS A 156 8.66 -5.72 -0.90
C HIS A 156 8.70 -5.68 -2.43
N SER A 157 9.10 -6.79 -3.09
CA SER A 157 9.08 -6.90 -4.56
C SER A 157 7.68 -7.15 -5.15
N ASP A 158 6.61 -7.15 -4.34
CA ASP A 158 5.25 -7.52 -4.77
C ASP A 158 4.18 -6.43 -4.53
N MET A 159 4.56 -5.22 -4.08
CA MET A 159 3.56 -4.18 -3.75
C MET A 159 2.70 -3.76 -4.95
N GLY A 160 3.28 -3.74 -6.16
CA GLY A 160 2.54 -3.51 -7.39
C GLY A 160 1.48 -4.59 -7.65
N ALA A 161 1.84 -5.87 -7.50
CA ALA A 161 0.88 -6.96 -7.66
C ALA A 161 -0.16 -7.00 -6.52
N ILE A 162 0.21 -6.61 -5.30
CA ILE A 162 -0.75 -6.42 -4.21
C ILE A 162 -1.75 -5.32 -4.57
N ALA A 163 -1.30 -4.19 -5.12
CA ALA A 163 -2.17 -3.12 -5.59
C ALA A 163 -3.09 -3.59 -6.72
N ALA A 164 -2.58 -4.32 -7.71
CA ALA A 164 -3.37 -4.92 -8.78
C ALA A 164 -4.46 -5.87 -8.24
N ARG A 165 -4.10 -6.84 -7.40
CA ARG A 165 -5.07 -7.76 -6.77
C ARG A 165 -6.07 -7.05 -5.87
N THR A 166 -5.66 -5.94 -5.25
CA THR A 166 -6.55 -5.11 -4.43
C THR A 166 -7.54 -4.36 -5.32
N ALA A 167 -7.08 -3.80 -6.44
CA ALA A 167 -7.91 -3.12 -7.42
C ALA A 167 -9.04 -4.02 -7.94
N GLU A 168 -8.75 -5.28 -8.23
CA GLU A 168 -9.76 -6.26 -8.67
C GLU A 168 -10.90 -6.45 -7.66
N ARG A 169 -10.68 -6.22 -6.36
CA ARG A 169 -11.73 -6.34 -5.32
C ARG A 169 -12.76 -5.23 -5.34
N PHE A 170 -12.50 -4.15 -6.09
CA PHE A 170 -13.42 -3.02 -6.22
C PHE A 170 -14.35 -3.16 -7.43
N VAL A 171 -14.14 -4.17 -8.29
CA VAL A 171 -15.00 -4.43 -9.44
C VAL A 171 -16.45 -4.60 -9.00
N GLY A 172 -17.36 -3.90 -9.67
CA GLY A 172 -18.79 -3.86 -9.36
C GLY A 172 -19.23 -2.71 -8.43
N ILE A 173 -18.31 -1.90 -7.90
CA ILE A 173 -18.69 -0.68 -7.17
C ILE A 173 -19.16 0.39 -8.17
N PRO A 174 -20.31 1.06 -7.95
CA PRO A 174 -20.82 2.07 -8.87
C PRO A 174 -19.88 3.27 -9.04
N TYR A 175 -19.82 3.82 -10.25
CA TYR A 175 -19.16 5.09 -10.47
C TYR A 175 -19.94 6.25 -9.85
N ARG A 176 -19.22 7.15 -9.16
CA ARG A 176 -19.75 8.45 -8.72
C ARG A 176 -18.71 9.54 -8.90
N TRP A 177 -19.06 10.59 -9.65
CA TRP A 177 -18.18 11.76 -9.83
C TRP A 177 -17.86 12.40 -8.47
N GLY A 178 -16.58 12.61 -8.18
CA GLY A 178 -16.12 13.12 -6.89
C GLY A 178 -16.15 12.06 -5.77
N GLY A 179 -16.68 10.88 -6.02
CA GLY A 179 -16.79 9.80 -5.05
C GLY A 179 -15.46 9.13 -4.74
N ASP A 180 -15.30 8.72 -3.49
CA ASP A 180 -14.10 8.08 -2.96
C ASP A 180 -14.41 7.02 -1.87
N THR A 181 -15.67 6.55 -1.81
CA THR A 181 -16.09 5.50 -0.87
C THR A 181 -16.76 4.33 -1.58
N VAL A 182 -16.65 3.14 -0.99
CA VAL A 182 -17.24 1.92 -1.56
C VAL A 182 -18.78 1.91 -1.46
N VAL A 183 -19.34 2.69 -0.53
CA VAL A 183 -20.79 2.76 -0.27
C VAL A 183 -21.47 3.71 -1.25
N ASP A 184 -20.88 4.89 -1.43
CA ASP A 184 -21.45 5.95 -2.25
C ASP A 184 -21.08 5.83 -3.73
N GLY A 185 -20.08 5.00 -4.03
CA GLY A 185 -19.45 4.90 -5.34
C GLY A 185 -18.20 5.77 -5.45
N MET A 186 -17.39 5.49 -6.49
CA MET A 186 -16.07 6.10 -6.66
C MET A 186 -15.88 6.69 -8.06
N ASP A 187 -15.11 7.77 -8.19
CA ASP A 187 -14.56 8.18 -9.49
C ASP A 187 -13.20 7.52 -9.75
N CYS A 188 -12.68 7.68 -10.97
CA CYS A 188 -11.46 7.00 -11.41
C CYS A 188 -10.26 7.27 -10.49
N SER A 189 -10.05 8.53 -10.13
CA SER A 189 -8.93 8.96 -9.29
C SER A 189 -9.15 8.68 -7.81
N GLY A 190 -10.39 8.72 -7.32
CA GLY A 190 -10.77 8.33 -5.96
C GLY A 190 -10.60 6.83 -5.74
N PHE A 191 -10.98 6.01 -6.72
CA PHE A 191 -10.70 4.58 -6.76
C PHE A 191 -9.20 4.29 -6.72
N ALA A 192 -8.42 4.90 -7.61
CA ALA A 192 -6.96 4.71 -7.63
C ALA A 192 -6.33 5.08 -6.28
N ARG A 193 -6.73 6.23 -5.71
CA ARG A 193 -6.28 6.69 -4.39
C ARG A 193 -6.65 5.71 -3.28
N ALA A 194 -7.87 5.17 -3.28
CA ALA A 194 -8.31 4.21 -2.28
C ALA A 194 -7.44 2.93 -2.30
N VAL A 195 -7.16 2.37 -3.48
CA VAL A 195 -6.31 1.18 -3.61
C VAL A 195 -4.88 1.45 -3.14
N TYR A 196 -4.30 2.58 -3.55
CA TYR A 196 -2.95 2.95 -3.15
C TYR A 196 -2.82 3.23 -1.64
N ASN A 197 -3.84 3.87 -1.04
CA ASN A 197 -3.92 4.06 0.41
C ASN A 197 -3.96 2.72 1.16
N LEU A 198 -4.71 1.73 0.65
CA LEU A 198 -4.73 0.37 1.20
C LEU A 198 -3.35 -0.31 1.12
N CYS A 199 -2.54 0.08 0.14
CA CYS A 199 -1.16 -0.37 -0.05
C CYS A 199 -0.12 0.51 0.67
N GLY A 200 -0.56 1.46 1.51
CA GLY A 200 0.34 2.29 2.32
C GLY A 200 0.99 3.47 1.60
N VAL A 201 0.51 3.83 0.40
CA VAL A 201 1.00 4.98 -0.38
C VAL A 201 -0.12 5.99 -0.57
N ASN A 202 0.09 7.23 -0.11
CA ASN A 202 -0.85 8.30 -0.33
C ASN A 202 -0.54 9.00 -1.67
N ILE A 203 -1.56 9.15 -2.51
CA ILE A 203 -1.44 9.73 -3.85
C ILE A 203 -2.42 10.91 -4.00
N PRO A 204 -2.15 11.88 -4.89
CA PRO A 204 -3.03 13.03 -5.09
C PRO A 204 -4.47 12.64 -5.42
N ARG A 205 -5.44 13.53 -5.14
CA ARG A 205 -6.87 13.24 -5.32
C ARG A 205 -7.29 13.18 -6.79
N SER A 206 -6.69 14.00 -7.65
CA SER A 206 -7.09 14.10 -9.06
C SER A 206 -6.14 13.32 -9.98
N SER A 207 -6.68 12.75 -11.07
CA SER A 207 -5.88 12.04 -12.08
C SER A 207 -4.78 12.90 -12.71
N ARG A 208 -5.04 14.21 -12.88
CA ARG A 208 -4.04 15.18 -13.37
C ARG A 208 -2.86 15.34 -12.42
N GLU A 209 -3.11 15.39 -11.12
CA GLU A 209 -2.04 15.53 -10.12
C GLU A 209 -1.30 14.20 -9.92
N GLN A 210 -2.01 13.07 -9.96
CA GLN A 210 -1.42 11.74 -9.95
C GLN A 210 -0.42 11.60 -11.12
N PHE A 211 -0.76 12.07 -12.32
CA PHE A 211 0.17 12.05 -13.46
C PHE A 211 1.40 12.97 -13.30
N LYS A 212 1.44 13.89 -12.33
CA LYS A 212 2.60 14.76 -12.11
C LYS A 212 3.63 14.19 -11.15
N VAL A 213 3.25 13.18 -10.36
CA VAL A 213 4.13 12.50 -9.40
C VAL A 213 4.47 11.11 -9.88
N GLY A 214 5.45 10.46 -9.26
CA GLY A 214 5.87 9.11 -9.65
C GLY A 214 6.87 9.05 -10.80
N ASP A 215 7.38 7.84 -11.02
CA ASP A 215 8.29 7.54 -12.11
C ASP A 215 7.52 7.32 -13.41
N ASN A 216 8.00 7.90 -14.52
CA ASN A 216 7.42 7.70 -15.85
C ASN A 216 7.70 6.28 -16.34
N ILE A 217 6.66 5.57 -16.74
CA ILE A 217 6.75 4.20 -17.28
C ILE A 217 6.29 4.20 -18.74
N SER A 218 7.08 3.55 -19.59
CA SER A 218 6.69 3.31 -20.99
C SER A 218 5.61 2.23 -21.06
N LYS A 219 4.78 2.23 -22.11
CA LYS A 219 3.75 1.19 -22.29
C LYS A 219 4.34 -0.23 -22.31
N ALA A 220 5.56 -0.40 -22.82
CA ALA A 220 6.25 -1.69 -22.90
C ALA A 220 6.78 -2.19 -21.54
N ASP A 221 6.97 -1.28 -20.58
CA ASP A 221 7.54 -1.59 -19.25
C ASP A 221 6.47 -1.66 -18.15
N LEU A 222 5.18 -1.68 -18.54
CA LEU A 222 4.05 -1.77 -17.63
C LEU A 222 4.15 -3.04 -16.77
N LYS A 223 3.95 -2.86 -15.46
CA LYS A 223 3.89 -3.92 -14.47
C LYS A 223 2.65 -3.73 -13.59
N ASP A 224 2.23 -4.82 -12.97
CA ASP A 224 1.11 -4.82 -12.04
C ASP A 224 1.22 -3.69 -11.03
N GLY A 225 0.11 -2.98 -10.83
CA GLY A 225 0.00 -1.85 -9.94
C GLY A 225 0.29 -0.50 -10.59
N ASP A 226 0.99 -0.42 -11.73
CA ASP A 226 1.24 0.86 -12.40
C ASP A 226 -0.08 1.59 -12.72
N LEU A 227 -0.09 2.91 -12.54
CA LEU A 227 -1.23 3.72 -12.95
C LEU A 227 -1.12 4.05 -14.43
N VAL A 228 -2.16 3.74 -15.19
CA VAL A 228 -2.29 4.08 -16.61
C VAL A 228 -3.24 5.28 -16.75
N PHE A 229 -2.81 6.27 -17.53
CA PHE A 229 -3.50 7.55 -17.65
C PHE A 229 -3.99 7.80 -19.08
N PHE A 230 -5.19 8.37 -19.16
CA PHE A 230 -5.84 8.66 -20.43
C PHE A 230 -6.34 10.10 -20.50
N GLY A 231 -6.33 10.66 -21.71
CA GLY A 231 -6.64 12.06 -21.96
C GLY A 231 -6.59 12.39 -23.46
N ASN A 232 -6.64 13.68 -23.77
CA ASN A 232 -6.33 14.18 -25.12
C ASN A 232 -4.86 14.60 -25.25
N SER A 233 -4.22 14.95 -24.13
CA SER A 233 -2.81 15.33 -24.02
C SER A 233 -2.36 15.17 -22.55
N GLU A 234 -1.07 15.34 -22.28
CA GLU A 234 -0.53 15.37 -20.90
C GLU A 234 -1.14 16.48 -20.03
N ALA A 235 -1.54 17.61 -20.64
CA ALA A 235 -2.23 18.69 -19.94
C ALA A 235 -3.72 18.38 -19.67
N GLU A 236 -4.32 17.49 -20.48
CA GLU A 236 -5.75 17.16 -20.47
C GLU A 236 -6.03 15.73 -20.02
N ILE A 237 -5.28 15.23 -19.02
CA ILE A 237 -5.63 13.97 -18.34
C ILE A 237 -7.05 14.09 -17.76
N ASN A 238 -7.88 13.09 -18.06
CA ASN A 238 -9.26 13.01 -17.57
C ASN A 238 -9.63 11.64 -17.01
N HIS A 239 -8.76 10.64 -17.13
CA HIS A 239 -9.05 9.30 -16.65
C HIS A 239 -7.78 8.56 -16.20
N VAL A 240 -7.94 7.65 -15.24
CA VAL A 240 -6.86 6.84 -14.67
C VAL A 240 -7.39 5.44 -14.35
N GLY A 241 -6.50 4.44 -14.43
CA GLY A 241 -6.77 3.07 -13.98
C GLY A 241 -5.51 2.42 -13.42
N ILE A 242 -5.68 1.25 -12.79
CA ILE A 242 -4.59 0.46 -12.21
C ILE A 242 -4.34 -0.74 -13.13
N TYR A 243 -3.14 -0.84 -13.67
CA TYR A 243 -2.71 -1.95 -14.52
C TYR A 243 -2.63 -3.24 -13.71
N ILE A 244 -3.14 -4.34 -14.28
CA ILE A 244 -3.24 -5.65 -13.61
C ILE A 244 -2.58 -6.77 -14.43
N GLY A 245 -1.68 -6.41 -15.35
CA GLY A 245 -1.02 -7.37 -16.23
C GLY A 245 -1.79 -7.64 -17.53
N ASP A 246 -1.14 -8.32 -18.47
CA ASP A 246 -1.72 -8.80 -19.73
C ASP A 246 -2.48 -7.75 -20.56
N GLY A 247 -2.03 -6.50 -20.57
CA GLY A 247 -2.71 -5.42 -21.28
C GLY A 247 -4.05 -5.02 -20.66
N ARG A 248 -4.33 -5.39 -19.41
CA ARG A 248 -5.59 -5.12 -18.71
C ARG A 248 -5.39 -4.14 -17.56
N PHE A 249 -6.46 -3.42 -17.22
CA PHE A 249 -6.47 -2.51 -16.08
C PHE A 249 -7.87 -2.41 -15.46
N VAL A 250 -7.93 -2.14 -14.16
CA VAL A 250 -9.18 -1.84 -13.43
C VAL A 250 -9.37 -0.33 -13.40
N HIS A 251 -10.60 0.14 -13.59
CA HIS A 251 -10.95 1.56 -13.49
C HIS A 251 -12.41 1.78 -13.15
N ALA A 252 -12.72 2.96 -12.60
CA ALA A 252 -14.09 3.48 -12.48
C ALA A 252 -14.40 4.33 -13.74
N PRO A 253 -15.16 3.83 -14.73
CA PRO A 253 -15.23 4.40 -16.07
C PRO A 253 -15.94 5.74 -16.18
N ARG A 254 -17.22 5.80 -15.77
CA ARG A 254 -18.12 6.95 -15.96
C ARG A 254 -19.45 6.71 -15.26
N ARG A 255 -20.27 7.76 -15.14
CA ARG A 255 -21.63 7.69 -14.60
C ARG A 255 -22.48 6.62 -15.31
N GLY A 256 -23.23 5.85 -14.53
CA GLY A 256 -24.13 4.80 -15.04
C GLY A 256 -23.43 3.48 -15.34
N ASP A 257 -22.22 3.28 -14.82
CA ASP A 257 -21.38 2.13 -15.06
C ASP A 257 -20.59 1.85 -13.77
N ASP A 258 -20.05 0.65 -13.64
CA ASP A 258 -19.39 0.19 -12.42
C ASP A 258 -17.88 0.08 -12.65
N ILE A 259 -17.11 0.04 -11.55
CA ILE A 259 -15.70 -0.31 -11.61
C ILE A 259 -15.57 -1.66 -12.31
N LYS A 260 -14.70 -1.73 -13.33
CA LYS A 260 -14.54 -2.91 -14.17
C LYS A 260 -13.13 -3.04 -14.72
N ILE A 261 -12.88 -4.20 -15.32
CA ILE A 261 -11.65 -4.51 -16.05
C ILE A 261 -11.88 -4.16 -17.52
N SER A 262 -10.92 -3.46 -18.12
CA SER A 262 -10.87 -3.15 -19.55
C SER A 262 -9.49 -3.45 -20.11
N GLY A 263 -9.40 -3.62 -21.43
CA GLY A 263 -8.15 -3.78 -22.16
C GLY A 263 -7.57 -2.44 -22.61
N ILE A 264 -6.27 -2.23 -22.42
CA ILE A 264 -5.56 -1.04 -22.90
C ILE A 264 -5.52 -0.98 -24.44
N GLU A 265 -5.67 -2.14 -25.09
CA GLU A 265 -5.74 -2.29 -26.54
C GLU A 265 -7.16 -2.15 -27.11
N GLU A 266 -8.17 -1.83 -26.28
CA GLU A 266 -9.46 -1.44 -26.83
C GLU A 266 -9.34 -0.11 -27.58
N ALA A 267 -10.04 0.02 -28.72
CA ALA A 267 -9.88 1.16 -29.63
C ALA A 267 -10.04 2.54 -28.97
N TYR A 268 -10.88 2.64 -27.94
CA TYR A 268 -11.05 3.86 -27.15
C TYR A 268 -9.80 4.20 -26.34
N PHE A 269 -9.21 3.22 -25.66
CA PHE A 269 -8.05 3.40 -24.79
C PHE A 269 -6.75 3.57 -25.58
N ILE A 270 -6.59 2.90 -26.73
CA ILE A 270 -5.46 3.11 -27.65
C ILE A 270 -5.34 4.60 -28.02
N LYS A 271 -6.45 5.22 -28.43
CA LYS A 271 -6.47 6.61 -28.91
C LYS A 271 -6.21 7.64 -27.81
N ARG A 272 -6.39 7.25 -26.54
CA ARG A 272 -6.40 8.17 -25.40
C ARG A 272 -5.28 7.90 -24.42
N PHE A 273 -4.49 6.85 -24.59
CA PHE A 273 -3.38 6.55 -23.70
C PHE A 273 -2.34 7.66 -23.77
N ILE A 274 -2.05 8.27 -22.62
CA ILE A 274 -1.08 9.36 -22.52
C ILE A 274 0.22 8.87 -21.89
N GLY A 275 0.14 8.00 -20.89
CA GLY A 275 1.33 7.46 -20.23
C GLY A 275 1.00 6.69 -18.97
N ALA A 276 2.04 6.25 -18.28
CA ALA A 276 1.92 5.49 -17.04
C ALA A 276 2.87 5.98 -15.94
N LYS A 277 2.48 5.74 -14.69
CA LYS A 277 3.28 6.07 -13.50
C LYS A 277 3.46 4.88 -12.58
N ARG A 278 4.68 4.75 -12.05
CA ARG A 278 5.01 3.80 -10.98
C ARG A 278 5.33 4.52 -9.68
N TYR A 279 4.77 3.99 -8.60
CA TYR A 279 4.79 4.57 -7.26
C TYR A 279 5.43 3.66 -6.19
N PHE A 280 5.78 2.42 -6.56
CA PHE A 280 6.49 1.45 -5.72
C PHE A 280 7.93 1.27 -6.18
#